data_AF-A0A955A3S9-F1
#
_entry.id   AF-A0A955A3S9-F1
#
_cell.length_a   1.000
_cell.length_b   1.000
_cell.length_c   1.000
_cell.angle_alpha   90.00
_cell.angle_beta   90.00
_cell.angle_gamma   90.00
#
_symmetry.space_group_name_H-M   'P 1'
#
loop_
_entity.id
_entity.type
_entity.pdbx_description
1 polymer ?
#
loop_
_entity_poly.entity_id
_entity_poly.type
_entity_poly.pdbx_seq_one_letter_code
_entity_poly.pdbx_strand_id
1 'polypeptide(L)'
;MSSEFFAKPILNSPYEYPLRHWELDENGQPTNRIVESRRRAEFVTPIPKPKKRRGKAAQEELVFNEATEVSSDEQRYETMSIVN
;
A
#
# COMPACT_ATOMS: atom_id res chain seq x y z
N MET A 1 4.07 -32.11 13.79
CA MET A 1 3.34 -30.86 13.48
C MET A 1 2.31 -30.67 14.59
N SER A 2 2.61 -29.88 15.61
CA SER A 2 1.60 -29.58 16.64
C SER A 2 0.56 -28.64 16.03
N SER A 3 -0.67 -29.12 15.88
CA SER A 3 -1.78 -28.41 15.27
C SER A 3 -2.73 -27.85 16.33
N GLU A 4 -2.17 -27.32 17.43
CA GLU A 4 -2.96 -26.93 18.60
C GLU A 4 -3.93 -25.79 18.27
N PHE A 5 -3.52 -24.88 17.37
CA PHE A 5 -4.40 -23.90 16.74
C PHE A 5 -5.62 -24.54 16.08
N PHE A 6 -5.45 -25.61 15.30
CA PHE A 6 -6.57 -26.25 14.58
C PHE A 6 -7.50 -27.03 15.51
N ALA A 7 -6.97 -27.58 16.60
CA ALA A 7 -7.77 -28.24 17.62
C ALA A 7 -8.58 -27.24 18.45
N LYS A 8 -8.00 -26.07 18.76
CA LYS A 8 -8.61 -25.02 19.60
C LYS A 8 -8.34 -23.63 19.02
N PRO A 9 -8.99 -23.25 17.91
CA PRO A 9 -8.73 -21.96 17.28
C PRO A 9 -9.22 -20.78 18.12
N ILE A 10 -10.21 -21.02 18.98
CA ILE A 10 -10.83 -20.00 19.84
C ILE A 10 -10.40 -20.27 21.29
N LEU A 11 -9.65 -19.34 21.89
CA LEU A 11 -9.08 -19.46 23.24
C LEU A 11 -9.92 -18.80 24.34
N ASN A 12 -10.82 -17.88 23.99
CA ASN A 12 -11.58 -17.08 24.94
C ASN A 12 -13.07 -17.44 24.89
N SER A 13 -13.75 -17.29 26.04
CA SER A 13 -15.20 -17.38 26.13
C SER A 13 -15.87 -16.26 25.32
N PRO A 14 -17.01 -16.51 24.65
CA PRO A 14 -17.77 -15.47 23.97
C PRO A 14 -18.43 -14.47 24.94
N TYR A 15 -18.53 -14.80 26.23
CA TYR A 15 -19.18 -13.98 27.25
C TYR A 15 -18.21 -13.24 28.16
N GLU A 16 -16.91 -13.54 28.08
CA GLU A 16 -15.89 -12.91 28.91
C GLU A 16 -14.98 -12.01 28.08
N TYR A 17 -14.26 -11.12 28.76
CA TYR A 17 -13.29 -10.25 28.10
C TYR A 17 -12.12 -11.08 27.52
N PRO A 18 -11.71 -10.87 26.25
CA PRO A 18 -10.66 -11.66 25.62
C PRO A 18 -9.28 -11.28 26.17
N LEU A 19 -8.66 -12.22 26.89
CA LEU A 19 -7.36 -12.03 27.54
C LEU A 19 -6.20 -12.66 26.78
N ARG A 20 -6.48 -13.55 25.82
CA ARG A 20 -5.44 -14.28 25.08
C ARG A 20 -5.70 -14.31 23.58
N HIS A 21 -4.65 -14.47 22.78
CA HIS A 21 -4.80 -14.73 21.36
C HIS A 21 -3.66 -15.57 20.82
N TRP A 22 -3.91 -16.22 19.68
CA TRP A 22 -2.86 -16.84 18.88
C TRP A 22 -2.03 -15.75 18.20
N GLU A 23 -0.70 -15.81 18.37
CA GLU A 23 0.23 -14.98 17.61
C GLU A 23 0.18 -15.38 16.14
N LEU A 24 0.11 -14.37 15.27
CA LEU A 24 0.20 -14.53 13.83
C LEU A 24 1.51 -13.91 13.34
N ASP A 25 2.13 -14.52 12.34
CA ASP A 25 3.27 -13.96 11.63
C ASP A 25 2.87 -12.79 10.71
N GLU A 26 3.84 -12.18 10.03
CA GLU A 26 3.63 -11.06 9.10
C GLU A 26 2.68 -11.40 7.93
N ASN A 27 2.53 -12.69 7.62
CA ASN A 27 1.64 -13.19 6.57
C ASN A 27 0.27 -13.61 7.13
N GLY A 28 0.04 -13.48 8.44
CA GLY A 28 -1.19 -13.86 9.12
C GLY A 28 -1.28 -15.35 9.46
N GLN A 29 -0.18 -16.12 9.43
CA GLN A 29 -0.17 -17.54 9.77
C GLN A 29 0.03 -17.76 11.28
N PRO A 30 -0.69 -18.70 11.91
CA PRO A 30 -0.57 -18.96 13.34
C PRO A 30 0.78 -19.61 13.69
N THR A 31 1.48 -19.04 14.67
CA THR A 31 2.81 -19.52 15.11
C THR A 31 2.75 -20.60 16.21
N ASN A 32 1.54 -21.04 16.58
CA ASN A 32 1.24 -21.87 17.77
C ASN A 32 1.69 -21.27 19.11
N ARG A 33 1.93 -19.96 19.18
CA ARG A 33 2.20 -19.27 20.44
C ARG A 33 0.95 -18.54 20.92
N ILE A 34 0.71 -18.60 22.23
CA ILE A 34 -0.39 -17.89 22.89
C ILE A 34 0.21 -16.67 23.59
N VAL A 35 -0.36 -15.50 23.32
CA VAL A 35 0.01 -14.23 23.95
C VAL A 35 -1.05 -13.85 24.98
N GLU A 36 -0.64 -13.55 26.21
CA GLU A 36 -1.50 -13.17 27.34
C GLU A 36 -1.91 -11.69 27.31
N SER A 37 -2.43 -11.25 26.18
CA SER A 37 -3.05 -9.94 26.03
C SER A 37 -4.17 -9.96 25.01
N ARG A 38 -5.02 -8.93 25.04
CA ARG A 38 -5.99 -8.69 23.96
C ARG A 38 -5.24 -8.33 22.67
N ARG A 39 -5.56 -9.00 21.56
CA ARG A 39 -5.02 -8.67 20.24
C ARG A 39 -5.42 -7.24 19.85
N ARG A 40 -4.46 -6.43 19.40
CA ARG A 40 -4.77 -5.10 18.84
C ARG A 40 -5.48 -5.25 17.50
N ALA A 41 -6.36 -4.29 17.19
CA ALA A 41 -6.97 -4.22 15.87
C ALA A 41 -5.92 -3.76 14.86
N GLU A 42 -5.77 -4.50 13.77
CA GLU A 42 -4.93 -4.13 12.64
C GLU A 42 -5.86 -3.84 11.47
N PHE A 43 -5.78 -2.62 10.95
CA PHE A 43 -6.53 -2.22 9.77
C PHE A 43 -5.62 -2.37 8.57
N VAL A 44 -5.88 -3.37 7.74
CA VAL A 44 -5.27 -3.43 6.41
C VAL A 44 -6.08 -2.49 5.53
N THR A 45 -5.58 -1.29 5.29
CA THR A 45 -6.18 -0.43 4.26
C THR A 45 -5.94 -1.11 2.92
N PRO A 46 -6.98 -1.54 2.17
CA PRO A 46 -6.80 -2.01 0.82
C PRO A 46 -6.59 -0.78 -0.07
N ILE A 47 -5.50 -0.05 0.15
CA ILE A 47 -5.05 0.95 -0.81
C ILE A 47 -4.37 0.11 -1.89
N PRO A 48 -5.02 -0.13 -3.04
CA PRO A 48 -4.34 -0.80 -4.13
C PRO A 48 -3.08 0.00 -4.43
N LYS A 49 -1.93 -0.68 -4.45
CA LYS A 49 -0.68 -0.05 -4.88
C LYS A 49 -0.97 0.64 -6.22
N PRO A 50 -0.62 1.92 -6.40
CA PRO A 50 -0.93 2.64 -7.62
C PRO A 50 -0.41 1.83 -8.80
N LYS A 51 -1.32 1.41 -9.68
CA LYS A 51 -1.02 0.54 -10.83
C LYS A 51 -0.02 1.19 -11.79
N LYS A 52 0.10 2.52 -11.72
CA LYS A 52 1.09 3.31 -12.46
C LYS A 52 2.38 3.45 -11.65
N ARG A 53 3.36 2.60 -11.94
CA ARG A 53 4.77 2.96 -11.78
C ARG A 53 5.14 3.91 -12.92
N ARG A 54 5.50 5.16 -12.62
CA ARG A 54 6.13 6.04 -13.61
C ARG A 54 7.53 5.47 -13.92
N GLY A 55 7.69 4.92 -15.13
CA GLY A 55 8.95 4.46 -15.72
C GLY A 55 8.69 3.26 -16.63
N LYS A 56 8.87 3.29 -17.96
CA LYS A 56 9.74 4.11 -18.80
C LYS A 56 8.98 4.66 -20.02
N ALA A 57 8.54 5.90 -19.89
CA ALA A 57 8.36 6.89 -20.94
C ALA A 57 7.78 8.09 -20.19
N ALA A 58 8.63 9.05 -19.83
CA ALA A 58 8.10 10.38 -19.60
C ALA A 58 7.43 10.74 -20.94
N GLN A 59 6.11 10.97 -20.92
CA GLN A 59 5.46 11.54 -22.08
C GLN A 59 6.20 12.84 -22.38
N GLU A 60 6.79 12.94 -23.56
CA GLU A 60 7.43 14.17 -24.00
C GLU A 60 6.41 15.31 -23.99
N GLU A 61 6.89 16.49 -23.63
CA GLU A 61 6.08 17.70 -23.57
C GLU A 61 5.48 17.98 -24.95
N LEU A 62 4.16 18.18 -24.99
CA LEU A 62 3.49 18.51 -26.25
C LEU A 62 3.89 19.92 -26.64
N VAL A 63 4.74 20.04 -27.67
CA VAL A 63 5.06 21.30 -28.31
C VAL A 63 3.80 21.78 -29.04
N PHE A 64 3.13 22.79 -28.48
CA PHE A 64 2.00 23.43 -29.12
C PHE A 64 2.53 24.27 -30.30
N ASN A 65 2.59 23.65 -31.48
CA ASN A 65 2.90 24.31 -32.74
C ASN A 65 1.83 25.36 -33.06
N GLU A 66 2.09 26.63 -32.72
CA GLU A 66 1.45 27.74 -33.40
C GLU A 66 2.13 27.93 -34.76
N ALA A 67 1.67 27.11 -35.72
CA ALA A 67 1.82 27.20 -37.17
C ALA A 67 3.24 27.31 -37.79
N THR A 68 3.43 26.47 -38.81
CA THR A 68 4.36 26.60 -39.95
C THR A 68 5.86 26.46 -39.66
N GLU A 69 6.36 25.23 -39.88
CA GLU A 69 7.70 24.84 -40.38
C GLU A 69 8.99 25.45 -39.77
N VAL A 70 8.94 26.30 -38.74
CA VAL A 70 10.08 27.13 -38.29
C VAL A 70 10.38 27.00 -36.78
N SER A 71 9.84 25.99 -36.09
CA SER A 71 10.10 25.81 -34.66
C SER A 71 11.09 24.65 -34.43
N SER A 72 12.29 24.97 -33.93
CA SER A 72 13.30 24.01 -33.47
C SER A 72 13.41 23.99 -31.95
N ASP A 73 13.93 22.90 -31.38
CA ASP A 73 14.08 22.73 -29.93
C ASP A 73 14.90 23.82 -29.23
N GLU A 74 15.75 24.54 -29.97
CA GLU A 74 16.53 25.67 -29.47
C GLU A 74 15.71 26.96 -29.32
N GLN A 75 14.52 27.04 -29.93
CA GLN A 75 13.67 28.23 -29.98
C GLN A 75 12.47 28.14 -29.04
N ARG A 76 12.63 27.45 -27.89
CA ARG A 76 11.58 27.37 -26.87
C ARG A 76 11.48 28.69 -26.11
N TYR A 77 10.32 29.32 -26.16
CA TYR A 77 9.99 30.44 -25.27
C TYR A 77 9.76 29.93 -23.84
N GLU A 78 10.31 30.61 -22.84
CA GLU A 78 9.92 30.34 -21.45
C GLU A 78 8.45 30.69 -21.25
N THR A 79 7.63 29.66 -21.01
CA THR A 79 6.23 29.84 -20.60
C THR A 79 6.23 30.22 -19.12
N MET A 80 6.33 31.52 -18.86
CA MET A 80 6.29 32.20 -17.56
C MET A 80 6.05 31.27 -16.37
N SER A 81 7.13 30.93 -15.65
CA SER A 81 7.07 30.19 -14.39
C SER A 81 6.13 30.89 -13.41
N ILE A 82 5.20 30.12 -12.85
CA ILE A 82 4.19 30.53 -11.86
C ILE A 82 4.78 31.52 -10.85
N VAL A 83 4.28 32.75 -10.86
CA VAL A 83 4.54 33.77 -9.84
C VAL A 83 3.61 33.47 -8.65
N ASN A 84 4.19 33.26 -7.46
CA ASN A 84 3.46 33.06 -6.20
C ASN A 84 2.78 34.34 -5.70
#